data_AF-A0A0A0BD28-F1
#
_entry.id   AF-A0A0A0BD28-F1
#
_cell.length_a   1.000
_cell.length_b   1.000
_cell.length_c   1.000
_cell.angle_alpha   90.00
_cell.angle_beta   90.00
_cell.angle_gamma   90.00
#
_symmetry.space_group_name_H-M   'P 1'
#
loop_
_entity.id
_entity.type
_entity.pdbx_description
1 polymer ?
#
loop_
_entity_poly.entity_id
_entity_poly.type
_entity_poly.pdbx_seq_one_letter_code
_entity_poly.pdbx_strand_id
1 'polypeptide(L)'
;MDEREQLKLSNQHWQDDDSRWQQEIYDWQHETQRLVALLYMMEKALPEHSLKLEQHKHRIDRHNQDLSHYYRGLVSLNTLDDSNVSDISQQRKIHDRMEKSHSAMRKEHDKFSQEYQKKMSHFRDLAQRLIDELEAVAD
;
A
#
# COMPACT_ATOMS: atom_id res chain seq x y z
N MET A 1 -1.90 -3.59 69.46
CA MET A 1 -2.45 -2.75 68.38
C MET A 1 -3.96 -2.96 68.39
N ASP A 2 -4.73 -1.89 68.42
CA ASP A 2 -6.21 -1.95 68.45
C ASP A 2 -6.73 -2.52 67.11
N GLU A 3 -7.77 -3.36 67.15
CA GLU A 3 -8.43 -3.92 65.95
C GLU A 3 -8.86 -2.79 65.00
N ARG A 4 -9.28 -1.65 65.55
CA ARG A 4 -9.62 -0.46 64.77
C ARG A 4 -8.41 0.16 64.06
N GLU A 5 -7.22 0.09 64.65
CA GLU A 5 -5.98 0.56 64.01
C GLU A 5 -5.57 -0.36 62.87
N GLN A 6 -5.74 -1.67 63.02
CA GLN A 6 -5.48 -2.65 61.95
C GLN A 6 -6.41 -2.44 60.76
N LEU A 7 -7.71 -2.20 61.02
CA LEU A 7 -8.69 -1.89 59.96
C LEU A 7 -8.33 -0.60 59.21
N LYS A 8 -7.87 0.44 59.91
CA LYS A 8 -7.43 1.69 59.28
C LYS A 8 -6.20 1.49 58.39
N LEU A 9 -5.20 0.76 58.89
CA LEU A 9 -3.99 0.43 58.13
C LEU A 9 -4.32 -0.37 56.87
N SER A 10 -5.19 -1.38 56.97
CA SER A 10 -5.65 -2.16 55.81
C SER A 10 -6.38 -1.28 54.79
N ASN A 11 -7.27 -0.39 55.24
CA ASN A 11 -7.99 0.50 54.35
C ASN A 11 -7.05 1.47 53.63
N GLN A 12 -6.01 1.96 54.31
CA GLN A 12 -5.00 2.81 53.69
C GLN A 12 -4.24 2.05 52.60
N HIS A 13 -3.88 0.79 52.85
CA HIS A 13 -3.27 -0.07 51.83
C HIS A 13 -4.17 -0.26 50.61
N TRP A 14 -5.48 -0.46 50.82
CA TRP A 14 -6.45 -0.55 49.72
C TRP A 14 -6.55 0.73 48.89
N GLN A 15 -6.41 1.89 49.54
CA GLN A 15 -6.42 3.19 48.84
C GLN A 15 -5.13 3.40 48.03
N ASP A 16 -3.98 2.96 48.57
CA ASP A 16 -2.71 3.00 47.85
C ASP A 16 -2.75 2.05 46.62
N ASP A 17 -3.33 0.85 46.79
CA ASP A 17 -3.54 -0.10 45.71
C ASP A 17 -4.50 0.45 44.64
N ASP A 18 -5.65 1.01 45.03
CA ASP A 18 -6.60 1.62 44.09
C ASP A 18 -5.95 2.75 43.31
N SER A 19 -5.18 3.62 43.97
CA SER A 19 -4.47 4.71 43.30
C SER A 19 -3.49 4.19 42.24
N ARG A 20 -2.76 3.10 42.53
CA ARG A 20 -1.87 2.45 41.56
C ARG A 20 -2.66 1.84 40.40
N TRP A 21 -3.76 1.13 40.66
CA TRP A 21 -4.58 0.53 39.61
C TRP A 21 -5.22 1.57 38.69
N GLN A 22 -5.66 2.71 39.22
CA GLN A 22 -6.18 3.79 38.39
C GLN A 22 -5.12 4.34 37.44
N GLN A 23 -3.86 4.46 37.90
CA GLN A 23 -2.75 4.87 37.06
C GLN A 23 -2.45 3.83 35.97
N GLU A 24 -2.36 2.54 36.34
CA GLU A 24 -2.14 1.44 35.39
C GLU A 24 -3.24 1.41 34.30
N ILE A 25 -4.51 1.54 34.68
CA ILE A 25 -5.63 1.59 33.72
C ILE A 25 -5.51 2.78 32.78
N TYR A 26 -5.13 3.95 33.30
CA TYR A 26 -4.94 5.14 32.47
C TYR A 26 -3.84 4.92 31.42
N ASP A 27 -2.72 4.33 31.84
CA ASP A 27 -1.58 4.05 30.97
C ASP A 27 -1.97 3.03 29.87
N TRP A 28 -2.63 1.93 30.23
CA TRP A 28 -3.13 0.92 29.27
C TRP A 28 -4.15 1.50 28.28
N GLN A 29 -5.02 2.40 28.72
CA GLN A 29 -5.97 3.08 27.83
C GLN A 29 -5.24 3.95 26.81
N HIS A 30 -4.23 4.69 27.24
CA HIS A 30 -3.43 5.53 26.36
C HIS A 30 -2.63 4.71 25.33
N GLU A 31 -2.00 3.62 25.77
CA GLU A 31 -1.29 2.67 24.90
C GLU A 31 -2.23 2.07 23.85
N THR A 32 -3.40 1.59 24.28
CA THR A 32 -4.41 1.01 23.39
C THR A 32 -4.84 2.01 22.31
N GLN A 33 -5.05 3.28 22.68
CA GLN A 33 -5.42 4.32 21.72
C GLN A 33 -4.34 4.56 20.66
N ARG A 34 -3.06 4.56 21.06
CA ARG A 34 -1.93 4.71 20.14
C ARG A 34 -1.84 3.53 19.16
N LEU A 35 -1.97 2.31 19.65
CA LEU A 35 -1.96 1.10 18.81
C LEU A 35 -3.12 1.12 17.80
N VAL A 36 -4.32 1.50 18.23
CA VAL A 36 -5.49 1.64 17.33
C VAL A 36 -5.22 2.70 16.25
N ALA A 37 -4.62 3.85 16.63
CA ALA A 37 -4.27 4.89 15.66
C ALA A 37 -3.24 4.38 14.63
N LEU A 38 -2.21 3.63 15.07
CA LEU A 38 -1.24 3.02 14.17
C LEU A 38 -1.88 2.00 13.22
N LEU A 39 -2.76 1.12 13.72
CA LEU A 39 -3.48 0.16 12.89
C LEU A 39 -4.32 0.86 11.81
N TYR A 40 -5.01 1.95 12.16
CA TYR A 40 -5.74 2.76 11.20
C TYR A 40 -4.82 3.40 10.15
N MET A 41 -3.68 3.95 10.57
CA MET A 41 -2.69 4.51 9.64
C MET A 41 -2.15 3.43 8.69
N MET A 42 -1.89 2.23 9.19
CA MET A 42 -1.43 1.09 8.39
C MET A 42 -2.47 0.67 7.36
N GLU A 43 -3.74 0.55 7.76
CA GLU A 43 -4.86 0.26 6.85
C GLU A 43 -4.95 1.30 5.72
N LYS A 44 -4.75 2.59 6.04
CA LYS A 44 -4.73 3.67 5.04
C LYS A 44 -3.47 3.71 4.18
N ALA A 45 -2.34 3.25 4.73
CA ALA A 45 -1.05 3.26 4.04
C ALA A 45 -0.90 2.10 3.06
N LEU A 46 -1.59 0.98 3.32
CA LEU A 46 -1.78 -0.02 2.28
C LEU A 46 -2.30 0.72 1.05
N PRO A 47 -1.65 0.58 -0.13
CA PRO A 47 -2.37 0.82 -1.36
C PRO A 47 -3.65 0.02 -1.16
N GLU A 48 -4.83 0.65 -1.20
CA GLU A 48 -6.12 -0.03 -1.08
C GLU A 48 -5.99 -1.40 -1.77
N HIS A 49 -6.61 -2.47 -1.31
CA HIS A 49 -6.49 -3.79 -1.95
C HIS A 49 -7.07 -3.75 -3.40
N SER A 50 -6.36 -3.10 -4.34
CA SER A 50 -6.96 -1.92 -4.99
C SER A 50 -7.45 -2.24 -6.36
N LEU A 51 -8.70 -1.84 -6.56
CA LEU A 51 -9.23 -1.39 -7.83
C LEU A 51 -8.18 -0.68 -8.72
N LYS A 52 -7.29 0.15 -8.17
CA LYS A 52 -6.17 0.80 -8.90
C LYS A 52 -5.12 -0.17 -9.45
N LEU A 53 -4.66 -1.15 -8.68
CA LEU A 53 -3.73 -2.17 -9.17
C LEU A 53 -4.40 -3.05 -10.24
N GLU A 54 -5.65 -3.46 -10.02
CA GLU A 54 -6.44 -4.19 -11.02
C GLU A 54 -6.69 -3.36 -12.28
N GLN A 55 -7.01 -2.06 -12.14
CA GLN A 55 -7.14 -1.14 -13.27
C GLN A 55 -5.83 -0.99 -14.03
N HIS A 56 -4.69 -0.89 -13.32
CA HIS A 56 -3.37 -0.79 -13.95
C HIS A 56 -3.02 -2.07 -14.72
N LYS A 57 -3.27 -3.23 -14.11
CA LYS A 57 -3.13 -4.54 -14.77
C LYS A 57 -4.01 -4.62 -16.03
N HIS A 58 -5.28 -4.23 -15.95
CA HIS A 58 -6.17 -4.24 -17.10
C HIS A 58 -5.70 -3.31 -18.23
N ARG A 59 -5.08 -2.16 -17.90
CA ARG A 59 -4.46 -1.27 -18.90
C ARG A 59 -3.26 -1.93 -19.58
N ILE A 60 -2.40 -2.61 -18.82
CA ILE A 60 -1.26 -3.36 -19.35
C ILE A 60 -1.74 -4.50 -20.26
N ASP A 61 -2.75 -5.25 -19.84
CA ASP A 61 -3.31 -6.36 -20.62
C ASP A 61 -3.86 -5.87 -21.96
N ARG A 62 -4.59 -4.74 -21.96
CA ARG A 62 -5.07 -4.11 -23.19
C ARG A 62 -3.92 -3.65 -24.09
N HIS A 63 -2.90 -3.01 -23.53
CA HIS A 63 -1.71 -2.60 -24.28
C HIS A 63 -0.98 -3.80 -24.91
N ASN A 64 -0.90 -4.92 -24.21
CA ASN A 64 -0.32 -6.16 -24.73
C ASN A 64 -1.15 -6.74 -25.89
N GLN A 65 -2.48 -6.65 -25.82
CA GLN A 65 -3.35 -7.00 -26.93
C GLN A 65 -3.09 -6.10 -28.14
N ASP A 66 -3.01 -4.78 -27.94
CA ASP A 66 -2.72 -3.82 -29.01
C ASP A 66 -1.37 -4.10 -29.69
N LEU A 67 -0.32 -4.39 -28.91
CA LEU A 67 0.99 -4.80 -29.44
C LEU A 67 0.91 -6.10 -30.24
N SER A 68 0.14 -7.08 -29.76
CA SER A 68 -0.04 -8.37 -30.45
C SER A 68 -0.79 -8.19 -31.77
N HIS A 69 -1.84 -7.37 -31.79
CA HIS A 69 -2.59 -7.04 -33.01
C HIS A 69 -1.71 -6.30 -34.01
N TYR A 70 -0.94 -5.32 -33.55
CA TYR A 70 0.01 -4.59 -34.38
C TYR A 70 1.05 -5.51 -35.01
N TYR A 71 1.67 -6.40 -34.21
CA TYR A 71 2.65 -7.37 -34.70
C TYR A 71 2.06 -8.31 -35.75
N ARG A 72 0.85 -8.85 -35.52
CA ARG A 72 0.16 -9.69 -36.52
C ARG A 72 -0.08 -8.93 -37.82
N GLY A 73 -0.47 -7.66 -37.75
CA GLY A 73 -0.64 -6.79 -38.92
C GLY A 73 0.64 -6.68 -39.75
N LEU A 74 1.79 -6.47 -39.10
CA LEU A 74 3.09 -6.43 -39.77
C LEU A 74 3.42 -7.76 -40.48
N VAL A 75 3.21 -8.89 -39.79
CA VAL A 75 3.50 -10.22 -40.36
C VAL A 75 2.58 -10.55 -41.55
N SER A 76 1.29 -10.21 -41.47
CA SER A 76 0.35 -10.45 -42.58
C SER A 76 0.67 -9.64 -43.84
N LEU A 77 1.20 -8.43 -43.67
CA LEU A 77 1.57 -7.56 -44.78
C LEU A 77 2.84 -8.02 -45.48
N ASN A 78 3.80 -8.61 -44.76
CA ASN A 78 4.99 -9.23 -45.35
C ASN A 78 4.67 -10.45 -46.25
N THR A 79 3.42 -10.95 -46.23
CA THR A 79 2.94 -12.03 -47.11
C THR A 79 2.17 -11.55 -48.34
N LEU A 80 1.93 -10.24 -48.45
CA LEU A 80 1.28 -9.60 -49.59
C LEU A 80 2.34 -8.93 -50.48
N ASP A 81 2.17 -9.05 -51.80
CA ASP A 81 3.14 -8.68 -52.84
C ASP A 81 3.66 -7.23 -52.72
N ASP A 82 4.98 -7.05 -52.88
CA ASP A 82 5.83 -5.90 -52.48
C ASP A 82 5.59 -4.58 -53.26
N SER A 83 4.47 -4.46 -53.99
CA SER A 83 4.29 -3.44 -55.02
C SER A 83 3.55 -2.15 -54.60
N ASN A 84 3.14 -2.01 -53.33
CA ASN A 84 2.39 -0.83 -52.86
C ASN A 84 3.16 0.07 -51.88
N VAL A 85 3.86 1.09 -52.40
CA VAL A 85 4.49 2.19 -51.63
C VAL A 85 3.49 2.91 -50.70
N SER A 86 2.20 2.93 -51.06
CA SER A 86 1.11 3.42 -50.21
C SER A 86 1.02 2.67 -48.88
N ASP A 87 1.30 1.37 -48.88
CA ASP A 87 1.15 0.47 -47.73
C ASP A 87 2.24 0.71 -46.68
N ILE A 88 3.48 0.90 -47.12
CA ILE A 88 4.63 1.22 -46.25
C ILE A 88 4.42 2.56 -45.52
N SER A 89 3.90 3.57 -46.21
CA SER A 89 3.64 4.89 -45.60
C SER A 89 2.56 4.81 -44.51
N GLN A 90 1.55 3.97 -44.70
CA GLN A 90 0.47 3.75 -43.75
C GLN A 90 0.95 2.92 -42.55
N GLN A 91 1.75 1.89 -42.79
CA GLN A 91 2.41 1.11 -41.73
C GLN A 91 3.30 1.99 -40.86
N ARG A 92 4.07 2.91 -41.45
CA ARG A 92 4.93 3.83 -40.71
C ARG A 92 4.11 4.73 -39.78
N LYS A 93 2.98 5.26 -40.25
CA LYS A 93 2.05 6.03 -39.39
C LYS A 93 1.50 5.21 -38.21
N ILE A 94 1.18 3.93 -38.44
CA ILE A 94 0.71 3.03 -37.38
C ILE A 94 1.86 2.74 -36.40
N HIS A 95 3.07 2.49 -36.90
CA HIS A 95 4.26 2.29 -36.07
C HIS A 95 4.53 3.50 -35.18
N ASP A 96 4.56 4.72 -35.73
CA ASP A 96 4.77 5.95 -34.98
C ASP A 96 3.71 6.14 -33.88
N ARG A 97 2.46 5.74 -34.16
CA ARG A 97 1.37 5.76 -33.16
C ARG A 97 1.61 4.73 -32.05
N MET A 98 2.03 3.52 -32.40
CA MET A 98 2.34 2.47 -31.43
C MET A 98 3.55 2.81 -30.56
N GLU A 99 4.59 3.41 -31.15
CA GLU A 99 5.76 3.89 -30.42
C GLU A 99 5.37 4.95 -29.38
N LYS A 100 4.57 5.95 -29.79
CA LYS A 100 4.04 6.97 -28.86
C LYS A 100 3.19 6.36 -27.75
N SER A 101 2.30 5.43 -28.09
CA SER A 101 1.48 4.71 -27.12
C SER A 101 2.32 3.93 -26.11
N HIS A 102 3.32 3.18 -26.59
CA HIS A 102 4.23 2.40 -25.75
C HIS A 102 5.06 3.29 -24.84
N SER A 103 5.58 4.42 -25.35
CA SER A 103 6.31 5.40 -24.56
C SER A 103 5.44 6.00 -23.44
N ALA A 104 4.17 6.29 -23.73
CA ALA A 104 3.21 6.79 -22.74
C ALA A 104 2.93 5.72 -21.66
N MET A 105 2.63 4.49 -22.06
CA MET A 105 2.39 3.37 -21.13
C MET A 105 3.60 3.12 -20.22
N ARG A 106 4.82 3.19 -20.76
CA ARG A 106 6.06 3.06 -19.98
C ARG A 106 6.12 4.12 -18.88
N LYS A 107 5.90 5.40 -19.23
CA LYS A 107 5.91 6.50 -18.25
C LYS A 107 4.83 6.33 -17.18
N GLU A 108 3.63 5.92 -17.58
CA GLU A 108 2.54 5.63 -16.63
C GLU A 108 2.91 4.48 -15.68
N HIS A 109 3.49 3.39 -16.20
CA HIS A 109 3.93 2.26 -15.40
C HIS A 109 5.04 2.64 -14.42
N ASP A 110 6.05 3.38 -14.87
CA ASP A 110 7.16 3.83 -14.03
C ASP A 110 6.63 4.69 -12.86
N LYS A 111 5.72 5.62 -13.15
CA LYS A 111 5.06 6.45 -12.12
C LYS A 111 4.26 5.59 -11.14
N PHE A 112 3.43 4.67 -11.64
CA PHE A 112 2.64 3.78 -10.80
C PHE A 112 3.54 2.95 -9.88
N SER A 113 4.63 2.39 -10.42
CA SER A 113 5.59 1.59 -9.67
C SER A 113 6.24 2.38 -8.54
N GLN A 114 6.71 3.61 -8.82
CA GLN A 114 7.29 4.49 -7.81
C GLN A 114 6.29 4.84 -6.70
N GLU A 115 5.05 5.19 -7.05
CA GLU A 115 4.01 5.48 -6.09
C GLU A 115 3.67 4.26 -5.22
N TYR A 116 3.58 3.07 -5.82
CA TYR A 116 3.34 1.82 -5.13
C TYR A 116 4.46 1.50 -4.13
N GLN A 117 5.72 1.60 -4.57
CA GLN A 117 6.89 1.39 -3.72
C GLN A 117 6.92 2.38 -2.54
N LYS A 118 6.60 3.66 -2.78
CA LYS A 118 6.54 4.67 -1.72
C LYS A 118 5.49 4.32 -0.67
N LYS A 119 4.29 3.90 -1.08
CA LYS A 119 3.23 3.46 -0.16
C LYS A 119 3.65 2.23 0.64
N MET A 120 4.26 1.24 -0.01
CA MET A 120 4.75 0.06 0.67
C MET A 120 5.88 0.35 1.66
N SER A 121 6.78 1.29 1.33
CA SER A 121 7.80 1.75 2.29
C SER A 121 7.13 2.40 3.49
N HIS A 122 6.16 3.29 3.27
CA HIS A 122 5.45 3.94 4.37
C HIS A 122 4.71 2.94 5.26
N PHE A 123 4.05 1.94 4.65
CA PHE A 123 3.42 0.85 5.39
C PHE A 123 4.42 0.07 6.24
N ARG A 124 5.59 -0.26 5.70
CA ARG A 124 6.66 -0.94 6.44
C ARG A 124 7.13 -0.09 7.63
N ASP A 125 7.30 1.21 7.45
CA ASP A 125 7.76 2.10 8.52
C ASP A 125 6.70 2.18 9.65
N LEU A 126 5.41 2.14 9.31
CA LEU A 126 4.32 2.05 10.31
C LEU A 126 4.28 0.69 11.02
N ALA A 127 4.52 -0.40 10.29
CA ALA A 127 4.60 -1.75 10.87
C ALA A 127 5.76 -1.84 11.87
N GLN A 128 6.92 -1.24 11.55
CA GLN A 128 8.04 -1.19 12.48
C GLN A 128 7.67 -0.41 13.74
N ARG A 129 7.04 0.76 13.61
CA ARG A 129 6.55 1.52 14.77
C ARG A 129 5.59 0.74 15.65
N LEU A 130 4.71 -0.07 15.03
CA LEU A 130 3.81 -0.93 15.80
C LEU A 130 4.59 -1.98 16.60
N ILE A 131 5.62 -2.60 16.01
CA ILE A 131 6.49 -3.55 16.72
C ILE A 131 7.19 -2.85 17.89
N ASP A 132 7.79 -1.68 17.63
CA ASP A 132 8.49 -0.90 18.66
C ASP A 132 7.55 -0.51 19.82
N GLU A 133 6.30 -0.14 19.52
CA GLU A 133 5.29 0.16 20.55
C GLU A 133 4.88 -1.08 21.36
N LEU A 134 4.80 -2.26 20.73
CA LEU A 134 4.46 -3.50 21.43
C LEU A 134 5.60 -4.01 22.30
N GLU A 135 6.85 -3.86 21.86
CA GLU A 135 8.03 -4.21 22.66
C GLU A 135 8.13 -3.31 23.90
N ALA A 136 7.87 -2.01 23.75
CA ALA A 136 7.89 -1.06 24.87
C ALA A 136 6.80 -1.32 25.95
N VAL A 137 5.74 -2.06 25.62
CA VAL A 137 4.68 -2.45 26.57
C VAL A 137 4.98 -3.82 27.21
N ALA A 138 5.85 -4.62 26.59
CA ALA A 138 6.23 -5.94 27.07
C ALA A 138 7.40 -5.92 28.08
N ASP A 139 8.18 -4.84 28.13
CA ASP A 139 9.27 -4.56 29.09
C ASP A 139 8.77 -3.77 30.31
#